data_AF-A0A965T5A3-F1
#
_entry.id   AF-A0A965T5A3-F1
#
_cell.length_a   1.000
_cell.length_b   1.000
_cell.length_c   1.000
_cell.angle_alpha   90.00
_cell.angle_beta   90.00
_cell.angle_gamma   90.00
#
_symmetry.space_group_name_H-M   'P 1'
#
loop_
_entity.id
_entity.type
_entity.pdbx_description
1 polymer ?
#
loop_
_entity_poly.entity_id
_entity_poly.type
_entity_poly.pdbx_seq_one_letter_code
_entity_poly.pdbx_strand_id
1 'polypeptide(L)'
;MTYSVDLLKLMGIEFAQTILEDKEIASEQKLWRGVLCNAIEDTMQGLSDRKTSIYKMEAHEWIINSDDDFQKVCYWSGFDPDLVKEKYLQAVKRGDIKFTEKQINWIKYYRHYEAYKKETDKEKRKEYKKMADKWRSIVFNSTTALVTSFLIT
;
A
#
# COMPACT_ATOMS: atom_id res chain seq x y z
N MET A 1 8.51 17.60 -9.85
CA MET A 1 7.91 16.34 -9.37
C MET A 1 6.78 16.01 -10.32
N THR A 2 6.78 14.83 -10.91
CA THR A 2 5.73 14.41 -11.84
C THR A 2 4.77 13.51 -11.05
N TYR A 3 3.54 13.97 -10.86
CA TYR A 3 2.47 13.17 -10.26
C TYR A 3 1.64 12.56 -11.38
N SER A 4 1.16 11.32 -11.22
CA SER A 4 0.26 10.75 -12.23
C SER A 4 -1.09 11.48 -12.23
N VAL A 5 -1.66 11.70 -13.42
CA VAL A 5 -3.00 12.28 -13.55
C VAL A 5 -4.05 11.37 -12.89
N ASP A 6 -3.81 10.06 -12.92
CA ASP A 6 -4.70 9.08 -12.31
C ASP A 6 -4.74 9.20 -10.79
N LEU A 7 -3.60 9.46 -10.12
CA LEU A 7 -3.55 9.74 -8.69
C LEU A 7 -4.42 10.96 -8.33
N LEU A 8 -4.28 12.05 -9.08
CA LEU A 8 -5.02 13.29 -8.80
C LEU A 8 -6.53 13.09 -8.97
N LYS A 9 -6.95 12.34 -10.00
CA LYS A 9 -8.35 11.96 -10.19
C LYS A 9 -8.88 11.07 -9.06
N LEU A 10 -8.06 10.12 -8.61
CA LEU A 10 -8.40 9.17 -7.55
C LEU A 10 -8.70 9.88 -6.22
N MET A 11 -7.81 10.80 -5.83
CA MET A 11 -7.85 11.50 -4.53
C MET A 11 -8.78 12.72 -4.53
N GLY A 12 -9.13 13.24 -5.71
CA GLY A 12 -10.12 14.30 -5.88
C GLY A 12 -9.55 15.72 -5.88
N ILE A 13 -10.45 16.68 -6.07
CA ILE A 13 -10.11 18.08 -6.41
C ILE A 13 -9.31 18.76 -5.29
N GLU A 14 -9.67 18.59 -4.02
CA GLU A 14 -8.97 19.21 -2.89
C GLU A 14 -7.52 18.75 -2.82
N PHE A 15 -7.29 17.43 -2.89
CA PHE A 15 -5.95 16.86 -2.90
C PHE A 15 -5.13 17.37 -4.10
N ALA A 16 -5.75 17.33 -5.29
CA ALA A 16 -5.10 17.79 -6.51
C ALA A 16 -4.75 19.29 -6.45
N GLN A 17 -5.63 20.12 -5.91
CA GLN A 17 -5.38 21.54 -5.72
C GLN A 17 -4.17 21.75 -4.80
N THR A 18 -4.12 21.10 -3.63
CA THR A 18 -2.99 21.22 -2.70
C THR A 18 -1.65 20.77 -3.32
N ILE A 19 -1.67 19.70 -4.11
CA ILE A 19 -0.47 19.20 -4.81
C ILE A 19 0.00 20.14 -5.91
N LEU A 20 -0.92 20.68 -6.71
CA LEU A 20 -0.64 21.50 -7.88
C LEU A 20 -0.44 22.98 -7.56
N GLU A 21 -0.79 23.42 -6.35
CA GLU A 21 -0.66 24.82 -5.97
C GLU A 21 0.79 25.30 -6.09
N ASP A 22 1.00 26.35 -6.89
CA ASP A 22 2.31 26.96 -7.12
C ASP A 22 2.69 27.90 -5.95
N LYS A 23 2.77 27.31 -4.75
CA LYS A 23 3.32 27.96 -3.57
C LYS A 23 4.78 27.56 -3.42
N GLU A 24 5.60 28.49 -2.95
CA GLU A 24 6.92 28.15 -2.39
C GLU A 24 6.72 27.27 -1.15
N ILE A 25 6.69 25.96 -1.38
CA ILE A 25 6.77 24.96 -0.31
C ILE A 25 8.23 24.56 -0.09
N ALA A 26 8.57 24.31 1.17
CA ALA A 26 9.90 23.85 1.56
C ALA A 26 10.30 22.56 0.82
N SER A 27 11.59 22.37 0.58
CA SER A 27 12.13 21.19 -0.10
C SER A 27 11.78 19.89 0.62
N GLU A 28 11.74 19.93 1.96
CA GLU A 28 11.35 18.84 2.84
C GLU A 28 9.87 18.48 2.62
N GLN A 29 8.99 19.48 2.55
CA GLN A 29 7.58 19.25 2.27
C GLN A 29 7.37 18.65 0.87
N LYS A 30 8.16 19.06 -0.13
CA LYS A 30 8.17 18.41 -1.46
C LYS A 30 8.55 16.94 -1.33
N LEU A 31 9.61 16.63 -0.60
CA LEU A 31 10.04 15.24 -0.37
C LEU A 31 8.89 14.41 0.22
N TRP A 32 8.27 14.89 1.29
CA TRP A 32 7.18 14.16 1.97
C TRP A 32 5.94 13.99 1.09
N ARG A 33 5.57 15.02 0.30
CA ARG A 33 4.52 14.88 -0.72
C ARG A 33 4.83 13.76 -1.71
N GLY A 34 6.09 13.65 -2.13
CA GLY A 34 6.55 12.55 -2.99
C GLY A 34 6.37 11.18 -2.33
N VAL A 35 6.74 11.05 -1.05
CA VAL A 35 6.54 9.80 -0.28
C VAL A 35 5.06 9.43 -0.23
N LEU A 36 4.20 10.39 0.12
CA LEU A 36 2.75 10.15 0.21
C LEU A 36 2.14 9.76 -1.15
N CYS A 37 2.49 10.49 -2.21
CA CYS A 37 1.99 10.21 -3.56
C CYS A 37 2.44 8.83 -4.05
N ASN A 38 3.71 8.47 -3.86
CA ASN A 38 4.23 7.16 -4.24
C ASN A 38 3.51 6.02 -3.52
N ALA A 39 3.24 6.17 -2.21
CA ALA A 39 2.49 5.15 -1.46
C ALA A 39 1.07 4.98 -2.03
N ILE A 40 0.37 6.06 -2.34
CA ILE A 40 -0.96 5.96 -2.96
C ILE A 40 -0.86 5.33 -4.36
N GLU A 41 0.12 5.70 -5.17
CA GLU A 41 0.35 5.10 -6.49
C GLU A 41 0.70 3.61 -6.41
N ASP A 42 1.44 3.18 -5.39
CA ASP A 42 1.72 1.76 -5.13
C ASP A 42 0.42 0.98 -4.89
N THR A 43 -0.56 1.60 -4.21
CA THR A 43 -1.88 0.97 -4.05
C THR A 43 -2.67 0.85 -5.36
N MET A 44 -2.36 1.63 -6.38
CA MET A 44 -3.04 1.60 -7.68
C MET A 44 -2.50 0.50 -8.61
N GLN A 45 -1.38 -0.12 -8.26
CA GLN A 45 -0.71 -1.11 -9.11
C GLN A 45 -1.62 -2.31 -9.43
N GLY A 46 -1.69 -2.66 -10.71
CA GLY A 46 -2.49 -3.80 -11.21
C GLY A 46 -1.71 -5.11 -11.33
N LEU A 47 -0.37 -5.06 -11.35
CA LEU A 47 0.46 -6.26 -11.51
C LEU A 47 0.40 -7.16 -10.27
N SER A 48 0.42 -8.47 -10.49
CA SER A 48 0.37 -9.50 -9.43
C SER A 48 1.69 -10.28 -9.29
N ASP A 49 2.80 -9.68 -9.71
CA ASP A 49 4.13 -10.19 -9.39
C ASP A 49 4.47 -9.94 -7.92
N ARG A 50 5.46 -10.66 -7.40
CA ARG A 50 5.81 -10.63 -5.97
C ARG A 50 6.10 -9.23 -5.46
N LYS A 51 6.93 -8.46 -6.18
CA LYS A 51 7.44 -7.18 -5.68
C LYS A 51 6.32 -6.15 -5.63
N THR A 52 5.60 -6.00 -6.73
CA THR A 52 4.50 -5.05 -6.84
C THR A 52 3.36 -5.38 -5.88
N SER A 53 3.06 -6.66 -5.70
CA SER A 53 2.04 -7.11 -4.74
C SER A 53 2.40 -6.74 -3.31
N ILE A 54 3.66 -6.91 -2.91
CA ILE A 54 4.11 -6.56 -1.57
C ILE A 54 3.97 -5.05 -1.34
N TYR A 55 4.48 -4.21 -2.27
CA TYR A 55 4.39 -2.76 -2.13
C TYR A 55 2.94 -2.25 -2.09
N LYS A 56 2.08 -2.76 -2.98
CA LYS A 56 0.65 -2.44 -2.97
C LYS A 56 -0.01 -2.76 -1.63
N MET A 57 0.29 -3.92 -1.06
CA MET A 57 -0.30 -4.38 0.20
C MET A 57 0.27 -3.64 1.41
N GLU A 58 1.58 -3.38 1.45
CA GLU A 58 2.22 -2.60 2.52
C GLU A 58 1.72 -1.14 2.51
N ALA A 59 1.60 -0.52 1.33
CA ALA A 59 1.06 0.83 1.20
C ALA A 59 -0.43 0.90 1.57
N HIS A 60 -1.23 -0.10 1.18
CA HIS A 60 -2.61 -0.22 1.63
C HIS A 60 -2.70 -0.29 3.15
N GLU A 61 -1.92 -1.18 3.78
CA GLU A 61 -1.87 -1.36 5.24
C GLU A 61 -1.43 -0.10 5.97
N TRP A 62 -0.41 0.59 5.44
CA TRP A 62 0.09 1.84 5.99
C TRP A 62 -0.99 2.94 6.04
N ILE A 63 -1.77 3.08 4.97
CA ILE A 63 -2.86 4.06 4.89
C ILE A 63 -4.05 3.66 5.78
N ILE A 64 -4.48 2.38 5.76
CA ILE A 64 -5.68 1.96 6.51
C ILE A 64 -5.42 1.93 8.01
N ASN A 65 -4.23 1.51 8.46
CA ASN A 65 -3.92 1.45 9.88
C ASN A 65 -3.77 2.87 10.44
N SER A 66 -3.27 3.80 9.62
CA SER A 66 -3.09 5.20 9.99
C SER A 66 -2.22 5.35 11.24
N ASP A 67 -1.15 4.58 11.29
CA ASP A 67 -0.17 4.60 12.38
C ASP A 67 0.60 5.94 12.42
N ASP A 68 1.37 6.16 13.48
CA ASP A 68 2.06 7.43 13.77
C ASP A 68 2.98 7.91 12.63
N ASP A 69 3.64 6.98 11.92
CA ASP A 69 4.49 7.29 10.79
C ASP A 69 3.70 7.79 9.57
N PHE A 70 2.56 7.17 9.25
CA PHE A 70 1.63 7.66 8.23
C PHE A 70 1.12 9.07 8.56
N GLN A 71 0.69 9.28 9.80
CA GLN A 71 0.19 10.59 10.23
C GLN A 71 1.26 11.67 10.11
N LYS A 72 2.49 11.39 10.56
CA LYS A 72 3.64 12.30 10.42
C LYS A 72 3.92 12.64 8.96
N VAL A 73 3.94 11.65 8.07
CA VAL A 73 4.16 11.89 6.65
C VAL A 73 3.04 12.76 6.06
N CYS A 74 1.77 12.53 6.42
CA CYS A 74 0.67 13.37 5.97
C CYS A 74 0.87 14.83 6.42
N TYR A 75 1.12 15.07 7.71
CA TYR A 75 1.33 16.42 8.23
C TYR A 75 2.53 17.11 7.60
N TRP A 76 3.66 16.41 7.45
CA TRP A 76 4.85 16.97 6.79
C TRP A 76 4.66 17.21 5.30
N SER A 77 3.72 16.51 4.67
CA SER A 77 3.31 16.76 3.28
C SER A 77 2.33 17.95 3.16
N GLY A 78 1.78 18.41 4.29
CA GLY A 78 0.74 19.45 4.35
C GLY A 78 -0.67 18.91 4.13
N PHE A 79 -0.91 17.64 4.49
CA PHE A 79 -2.22 17.00 4.41
C PHE A 79 -2.73 16.58 5.79
N ASP A 80 -4.05 16.58 5.94
CA ASP A 80 -4.72 15.95 7.06
C ASP A 80 -4.77 14.42 6.83
N PRO A 81 -4.20 13.58 7.72
CA PRO A 81 -4.20 12.14 7.56
C PRO A 81 -5.62 11.52 7.50
N ASP A 82 -6.59 12.08 8.24
CA ASP A 82 -7.96 11.55 8.25
C ASP A 82 -8.62 11.77 6.88
N LEU A 83 -8.43 12.95 6.30
CA LEU A 83 -8.93 13.27 4.97
C LEU A 83 -8.30 12.39 3.89
N VAL A 84 -6.97 12.19 3.95
CA VAL A 84 -6.26 11.32 3.00
C VAL A 84 -6.80 9.89 3.08
N LYS A 85 -6.91 9.34 4.29
CA LYS A 85 -7.45 7.99 4.52
C LYS A 85 -8.91 7.89 4.06
N GLU A 86 -9.73 8.90 4.32
CA GLU A 86 -11.13 8.92 3.87
C GLU A 86 -11.22 8.84 2.34
N LYS A 87 -10.52 9.72 1.62
CA LYS A 87 -10.51 9.72 0.14
C LYS A 87 -10.00 8.40 -0.42
N TYR A 88 -8.95 7.85 0.20
CA TYR A 88 -8.43 6.54 -0.14
C TYR A 88 -9.48 5.42 0.02
N LEU A 89 -10.14 5.35 1.18
CA LEU A 89 -11.19 4.36 1.44
C LEU A 89 -12.38 4.53 0.50
N GLN A 90 -12.74 5.76 0.14
CA GLN A 90 -13.75 6.02 -0.89
C GLN A 90 -13.33 5.45 -2.25
N ALA A 91 -12.07 5.60 -2.65
CA ALA A 91 -11.54 5.02 -3.88
C ALA A 91 -11.57 3.47 -3.88
N VAL A 92 -11.23 2.84 -2.75
CA VAL A 92 -11.38 1.39 -2.55
C VAL A 92 -12.85 0.97 -2.67
N LYS A 93 -13.77 1.71 -2.04
CA LYS A 93 -15.21 1.42 -2.04
C LYS A 93 -15.84 1.55 -3.43
N ARG A 94 -15.41 2.54 -4.23
CA ARG A 94 -15.84 2.71 -5.64
C ARG A 94 -15.26 1.64 -6.56
N GLY A 95 -14.23 0.92 -6.10
CA GLY A 95 -13.51 -0.08 -6.90
C GLY A 95 -12.48 0.54 -7.84
N ASP A 96 -12.05 1.78 -7.61
CA ASP A 96 -10.92 2.38 -8.33
C ASP A 96 -9.61 1.66 -7.94
N ILE A 97 -9.52 1.26 -6.67
CA ILE A 97 -8.45 0.41 -6.13
C ILE A 97 -9.00 -0.98 -5.91
N LYS A 98 -8.36 -1.97 -6.55
CA LYS A 98 -8.75 -3.38 -6.46
C LYS A 98 -7.56 -4.26 -6.10
N PHE A 99 -7.86 -5.38 -5.47
CA PHE A 99 -6.88 -6.37 -5.06
C PHE A 99 -7.21 -7.71 -5.71
N THR A 100 -6.18 -8.45 -6.11
CA THR A 100 -6.33 -9.83 -6.57
C THR A 100 -6.01 -10.79 -5.44
N GLU A 101 -6.55 -12.00 -5.51
CA GLU A 101 -6.22 -13.07 -4.55
C GLU A 101 -4.70 -13.32 -4.51
N LYS A 102 -4.07 -13.32 -5.69
CA LYS A 102 -2.63 -13.49 -5.81
C LYS A 102 -1.82 -12.39 -5.12
N GLN A 103 -2.25 -11.13 -5.21
CA GLN A 103 -1.61 -10.01 -4.50
C GLN A 103 -1.70 -10.20 -2.98
N ILE A 104 -2.87 -10.57 -2.47
CA ILE A 104 -3.10 -10.83 -1.05
C ILE A 104 -2.24 -12.01 -0.55
N ASN A 105 -2.13 -13.07 -1.35
CA ASN A 105 -1.35 -14.24 -0.96
C ASN A 105 0.16 -13.98 -0.98
N TRP A 106 0.64 -13.05 -1.84
CA TRP A 106 2.04 -12.62 -1.83
C TRP A 106 2.45 -11.95 -0.52
N ILE A 107 1.62 -11.07 0.06
CA ILE A 107 1.96 -10.42 1.34
C ILE A 107 1.96 -11.44 2.49
N LYS A 108 1.04 -12.41 2.49
CA LYS A 108 1.03 -13.50 3.48
C LYS A 108 2.29 -14.35 3.40
N TYR A 109 2.69 -14.74 2.18
CA TYR A 109 3.97 -15.39 1.95
C TYR A 109 5.15 -14.56 2.48
N TYR A 110 5.18 -13.27 2.14
CA TYR A 110 6.29 -12.38 2.48
C TYR A 110 6.47 -12.23 3.99
N ARG A 111 5.39 -12.06 4.74
CA ARG A 111 5.42 -11.97 6.22
C ARG A 111 6.05 -13.21 6.86
N HIS A 112 5.65 -14.41 6.45
CA HIS A 112 6.24 -15.65 6.96
C HIS A 112 7.69 -15.83 6.51
N TYR A 113 8.03 -15.42 5.29
CA TYR A 113 9.40 -15.48 4.79
C TYR A 113 10.35 -14.54 5.56
N GLU A 114 9.90 -13.33 5.88
CA GLU A 114 10.66 -12.38 6.71
C GLU A 114 10.80 -12.86 8.15
N ALA A 115 9.73 -13.41 8.74
CA ALA A 115 9.80 -14.04 10.06
C ALA A 115 10.81 -15.20 10.09
N TYR A 116 10.81 -16.07 9.08
CA TYR A 116 11.80 -17.14 8.92
C TYR A 116 13.25 -16.61 8.84
N LYS A 117 13.47 -15.47 8.19
CA LYS A 117 14.82 -14.88 8.05
C LYS A 117 15.34 -14.27 9.35
N LYS A 118 14.44 -13.69 10.15
CA LYS A 118 14.79 -12.98 11.40
C LYS A 118 14.86 -13.91 12.61
N GLU A 119 14.11 -15.02 12.59
CA GLU A 119 14.05 -15.96 13.71
C GLU A 119 15.37 -16.71 13.93
N THR A 120 15.78 -16.81 15.19
CA THR A 120 17.01 -17.47 15.62
C THR A 120 16.74 -18.84 16.22
N ASP A 121 15.55 -19.05 16.80
CA ASP A 121 15.12 -20.34 17.32
C ASP A 121 14.87 -21.34 16.18
N LYS A 122 15.51 -22.50 16.24
CA LYS A 122 15.49 -23.49 15.14
C LYS A 122 14.10 -24.06 14.88
N GLU A 123 13.33 -24.34 15.92
CA GLU A 123 12.01 -24.97 15.79
C GLU A 123 11.01 -23.95 15.23
N LYS A 124 10.96 -22.74 15.81
CA LYS A 124 10.12 -21.66 15.28
C LYS A 124 10.48 -21.29 13.85
N ARG A 125 11.79 -21.25 13.55
CA ARG A 125 12.27 -20.98 12.18
C ARG A 125 11.78 -22.04 11.19
N LYS A 126 11.77 -23.31 11.57
CA LYS A 126 11.23 -24.40 10.74
C LYS A 126 9.74 -24.24 10.50
N GLU A 127 8.98 -23.81 11.50
CA GLU A 127 7.55 -23.51 11.37
C GLU A 127 7.28 -22.37 10.39
N TYR A 128 7.99 -21.24 10.53
CA TYR A 128 7.86 -20.12 9.58
C TYR A 128 8.21 -20.51 8.15
N LYS A 129 9.26 -21.32 7.97
CA LYS A 129 9.63 -21.86 6.64
C LYS A 129 8.51 -22.69 6.04
N LYS A 130 7.94 -23.63 6.81
CA LYS A 130 6.82 -24.48 6.36
C LYS A 130 5.62 -23.63 5.94
N MET A 131 5.32 -22.57 6.68
CA MET A 131 4.23 -21.65 6.33
C MET A 131 4.54 -20.82 5.08
N ALA A 132 5.78 -20.32 4.93
CA ALA A 132 6.20 -19.63 3.72
C ALA A 132 6.09 -20.55 2.49
N ASP A 133 6.53 -21.80 2.58
CA ASP A 133 6.43 -22.76 1.47
C ASP A 133 4.96 -23.08 1.12
N LYS A 134 4.09 -23.22 2.14
CA LYS A 134 2.65 -23.37 1.94
C LYS A 134 2.05 -22.18 1.18
N TRP A 135 2.32 -20.95 1.64
CA TRP A 135 1.82 -19.75 0.98
C TRP A 135 2.38 -19.58 -0.43
N ARG A 136 3.64 -19.94 -0.66
CA ARG A 136 4.23 -19.94 -2.00
C ARG A 136 3.47 -20.86 -2.96
N SER A 137 3.07 -22.04 -2.50
CA SER A 137 2.23 -22.96 -3.27
C SER A 137 0.84 -22.38 -3.54
N ILE A 138 0.22 -21.75 -2.54
CA ILE A 138 -1.07 -21.06 -2.69
C ILE A 138 -0.96 -19.94 -3.74
N VAL A 139 0.05 -19.09 -3.65
CA VAL A 139 0.32 -18.00 -4.61
C VAL A 139 0.43 -18.52 -6.05
N PHE A 140 1.09 -19.66 -6.25
CA PHE A 140 1.24 -20.26 -7.57
C PHE A 140 -0.10 -20.65 -8.17
N ASN A 141 -1.01 -21.17 -7.35
CA ASN A 141 -2.36 -21.59 -7.75
C ASN A 141 -3.40 -20.45 -7.69
N SER A 142 -3.03 -19.26 -7.20
CA SER A 142 -3.95 -18.14 -7.02
C SER A 142 -4.30 -17.49 -8.35
N THR A 143 -5.56 -17.11 -8.49
CA THR A 143 -6.05 -16.38 -9.66
C THR A 143 -5.65 -14.90 -9.58
N THR A 144 -5.56 -14.26 -10.75
CA THR A 144 -5.44 -12.79 -10.85
C THR A 144 -6.78 -12.10 -11.01
N ALA A 145 -7.89 -12.83 -10.85
CA ALA A 145 -9.21 -12.24 -10.79
C ALA A 145 -9.32 -11.30 -9.58
N LEU A 146 -10.11 -10.26 -9.76
CA LEU A 146 -10.34 -9.22 -8.77
C LEU A 146 -11.16 -9.80 -7.61
N VAL A 147 -10.66 -9.65 -6.39
CA VAL A 147 -11.39 -9.92 -5.16
C VAL A 147 -11.99 -8.59 -4.71
N THR A 148 -13.31 -8.56 -4.50
CA THR A 148 -14.05 -7.34 -4.13
C THR A 148 -13.58 -6.73 -2.81
N SER A 149 -13.71 -5.40 -2.74
CA SER A 149 -13.11 -4.42 -1.82
C SER A 149 -13.53 -4.48 -0.33
N PHE A 150 -14.18 -5.55 0.14
CA PHE A 150 -14.87 -5.53 1.45
C PHE A 150 -14.24 -6.38 2.57
N LEU A 151 -13.14 -7.10 2.33
CA LEU A 151 -12.65 -8.12 3.28
C LEU A 151 -11.12 -8.17 3.45
N ILE A 152 -10.43 -7.03 3.32
CA ILE A 152 -9.05 -6.93 3.80
C ILE A 152 -9.09 -6.07 5.05
N THR A 153 -9.54 -6.68 6.14
CA THR A 153 -9.41 -6.18 7.51
C THR A 153 -8.60 -7.18 8.30
#